data_AF-A0A352JYC2-F1
#
_entry.id   AF-A0A352JYC2-F1
#
_cell.length_a   1.000
_cell.length_b   1.000
_cell.length_c   1.000
_cell.angle_alpha   90.00
_cell.angle_beta   90.00
_cell.angle_gamma   90.00
#
_symmetry.space_group_name_H-M   'P 1'
#
loop_
_entity.id
_entity.type
_entity.pdbx_description
1 polymer ?
#
loop_
_entity_poly.entity_id
_entity_poly.type
_entity_poly.pdbx_seq_one_letter_code
_entity_poly.pdbx_strand_id
1 'polypeptide(L)'
;MADEKSPSHDDVMKDTVDASEAPEETTMDEANVDLDSPDPEDSEQDASADDGDSASLETQVEELREALLRSQADLQNVRRRAERDVENAHKYAVEKFVKDLLAVLDSMDRALELAETTEGFDAAMLEGTQMTHKLL
;
A
#
# COMPACT_ATOMS: atom_id res chain seq x y z
N MET A 1 -42.57 23.75 25.59
CA MET A 1 -42.23 23.78 24.15
C MET A 1 -41.11 22.78 23.95
N ALA A 2 -41.40 21.47 23.93
CA ALA A 2 -41.93 20.70 22.81
C ALA A 2 -40.95 20.68 21.63
N ASP A 3 -40.10 19.65 21.65
CA ASP A 3 -39.13 19.22 20.65
C ASP A 3 -39.66 19.28 19.21
N GLU A 4 -38.86 19.89 18.33
CA GLU A 4 -39.04 19.86 16.88
C GLU A 4 -38.77 18.45 16.33
N LYS A 5 -39.86 17.70 16.32
CA LYS A 5 -40.26 16.69 15.36
C LYS A 5 -39.72 16.95 13.93
N SER A 6 -38.89 16.04 13.41
CA SER A 6 -39.25 15.16 12.27
C SER A 6 -38.12 14.17 11.94
N PRO A 7 -38.41 12.86 11.87
CA PRO A 7 -37.44 11.80 11.60
C PRO A 7 -37.30 11.54 10.08
N SER A 8 -36.08 11.22 9.63
CA SER A 8 -35.86 10.67 8.29
C SER A 8 -35.90 9.14 8.36
N HIS A 9 -36.95 8.54 7.77
CA HIS A 9 -36.96 7.19 7.19
C HIS A 9 -35.62 6.90 6.48
N ASP A 10 -34.98 5.73 6.47
CA ASP A 10 -35.36 4.35 6.81
C ASP A 10 -36.69 3.89 6.20
N ASP A 11 -36.69 3.66 4.88
CA ASP A 11 -37.44 2.58 4.22
C ASP A 11 -37.18 2.57 2.69
N VAL A 12 -36.39 1.59 2.23
CA VAL A 12 -36.58 1.02 0.89
C VAL A 12 -36.66 -0.50 1.05
N MET A 13 -37.88 -0.94 1.27
CA MET A 13 -38.54 -2.10 0.66
C MET A 13 -37.83 -3.46 0.73
N LYS A 14 -38.32 -4.22 1.72
CA LYS A 14 -38.40 -5.67 1.80
C LYS A 14 -39.53 -6.20 0.91
N ASP A 15 -39.23 -7.21 0.09
CA ASP A 15 -40.17 -8.24 -0.39
C ASP A 15 -39.29 -9.47 -0.75
N THR A 16 -39.12 -10.54 0.04
CA THR A 16 -40.01 -11.64 0.47
C THR A 16 -40.80 -12.37 -0.60
N VAL A 17 -40.22 -13.42 -1.20
CA VAL A 17 -40.80 -14.80 -1.39
C VAL A 17 -39.60 -15.70 -1.76
N ASP A 18 -39.13 -16.70 -1.01
CA ASP A 18 -39.69 -17.99 -0.58
C ASP A 18 -40.18 -18.92 -1.70
N ALA A 19 -39.98 -20.23 -1.45
CA ALA A 19 -40.26 -21.43 -2.26
C ALA A 19 -39.12 -21.85 -3.22
N SER A 20 -38.27 -22.80 -2.85
CA SER A 20 -38.55 -24.25 -2.72
C SER A 20 -38.47 -24.97 -4.07
N GLU A 21 -37.85 -26.15 -4.02
CA GLU A 21 -38.09 -27.33 -4.86
C GLU A 21 -37.02 -27.67 -5.90
N ALA A 22 -36.15 -28.60 -5.50
CA ALA A 22 -35.55 -29.59 -6.38
C ALA A 22 -36.64 -30.49 -6.97
N PRO A 23 -36.49 -30.93 -8.23
CA PRO A 23 -36.66 -32.35 -8.55
C PRO A 23 -35.66 -32.75 -9.65
N GLU A 24 -35.47 -33.99 -10.05
CA GLU A 24 -35.64 -35.34 -9.50
C GLU A 24 -34.88 -36.22 -10.50
N GLU A 25 -34.55 -37.43 -10.08
CA GLU A 25 -34.05 -38.51 -10.90
C GLU A 25 -34.82 -38.67 -12.23
N THR A 26 -34.09 -39.01 -13.28
CA THR A 26 -34.69 -39.81 -14.37
C THR A 26 -33.86 -41.08 -14.49
N THR A 27 -34.34 -42.11 -13.80
CA THR A 27 -34.03 -43.50 -14.14
C THR A 27 -35.03 -43.94 -15.21
N MET A 28 -34.55 -44.49 -16.32
CA MET A 28 -35.00 -45.78 -16.85
C MET A 28 -34.28 -46.11 -18.16
N ASP A 29 -33.54 -47.20 -18.03
CA ASP A 29 -32.98 -48.11 -19.01
C ASP A 29 -34.02 -48.59 -20.04
N GLU A 30 -33.62 -48.76 -21.30
CA GLU A 30 -33.97 -49.93 -22.12
C GLU A 30 -32.99 -50.07 -23.32
N ALA A 31 -32.16 -51.11 -23.19
CA ALA A 31 -31.98 -52.20 -24.17
C ALA A 31 -31.36 -51.94 -25.56
N ASN A 32 -30.11 -52.42 -25.66
CA ASN A 32 -29.64 -53.43 -26.60
C ASN A 32 -29.46 -53.07 -28.09
N VAL A 33 -28.18 -52.92 -28.49
CA VAL A 33 -27.67 -53.47 -29.75
C VAL A 33 -26.26 -54.02 -29.52
N ASP A 34 -26.23 -55.34 -29.38
CA ASP A 34 -25.14 -56.28 -29.61
C ASP A 34 -24.32 -55.91 -30.87
N LEU A 35 -22.98 -55.89 -30.78
CA LEU A 35 -22.09 -56.78 -31.54
C LEU A 35 -20.59 -56.41 -31.34
N ASP A 36 -19.83 -57.46 -31.03
CA ASP A 36 -18.42 -57.69 -31.37
C ASP A 36 -17.32 -57.19 -30.40
N SER A 37 -16.88 -58.11 -29.54
CA SER A 37 -15.52 -58.15 -28.99
C SER A 37 -14.52 -58.58 -30.08
N PRO A 38 -13.29 -58.06 -30.03
CA PRO A 38 -12.13 -58.94 -29.97
C PRO A 38 -11.31 -58.72 -28.69
N ASP A 39 -10.76 -59.84 -28.22
CA ASP A 39 -9.96 -60.07 -27.01
C ASP A 39 -8.60 -59.31 -27.03
N PRO A 40 -7.76 -59.38 -25.96
CA PRO A 40 -6.88 -58.31 -25.53
C PRO A 40 -5.45 -58.61 -26.04
N GLU A 41 -4.52 -57.78 -25.60
CA GLU A 41 -3.07 -57.90 -25.78
C GLU A 41 -2.45 -57.04 -26.89
N ASP A 42 -1.44 -56.32 -26.42
CA ASP A 42 -0.37 -55.65 -27.13
C ASP A 42 -0.64 -54.23 -27.64
N SER A 43 -0.36 -53.26 -26.77
CA SER A 43 0.80 -52.39 -27.03
C SER A 43 1.06 -51.55 -25.79
N GLU A 44 1.96 -52.05 -24.94
CA GLU A 44 2.75 -51.27 -24.00
C GLU A 44 3.55 -50.21 -24.78
N GLN A 45 2.99 -49.03 -25.02
CA GLN A 45 3.76 -47.93 -25.59
C GLN A 45 3.08 -46.58 -25.37
N ASP A 46 3.13 -46.04 -24.15
CA ASP A 46 3.07 -44.59 -23.89
C ASP A 46 3.47 -44.24 -22.45
N ALA A 47 4.56 -44.84 -21.96
CA ALA A 47 5.16 -44.50 -20.66
C ALA A 47 6.54 -43.83 -20.81
N SER A 48 6.80 -43.15 -21.95
CA SER A 48 8.12 -42.54 -22.20
C SER A 48 8.09 -41.11 -22.74
N ALA A 49 6.91 -40.48 -22.83
CA ALA A 49 6.78 -39.09 -23.27
C ALA A 49 6.48 -38.09 -22.13
N ASP A 50 6.13 -38.55 -20.92
CA ASP A 50 5.64 -37.68 -19.82
C ASP A 50 6.74 -37.25 -18.82
N ASP A 51 7.86 -37.98 -18.74
CA ASP A 51 8.98 -37.66 -17.83
C ASP A 51 9.79 -36.42 -18.28
N GLY A 52 9.77 -36.09 -19.57
CA GLY A 52 10.49 -34.93 -20.10
C GLY A 52 9.78 -33.60 -19.82
N ASP A 53 8.45 -33.59 -19.96
CA ASP A 53 7.63 -32.40 -19.75
C ASP A 53 7.48 -32.10 -18.25
N SER A 54 7.30 -33.12 -17.41
CA SER A 54 7.24 -32.97 -15.95
C SER A 54 8.54 -32.42 -15.36
N ALA A 55 9.70 -32.94 -15.76
CA ALA A 55 11.01 -32.39 -15.34
C ALA A 55 11.24 -30.95 -15.83
N SER A 56 10.73 -30.60 -17.02
CA SER A 56 10.78 -29.22 -17.54
C SER A 56 9.85 -28.26 -16.79
N LEU A 57 8.73 -28.77 -16.29
CA LEU A 57 7.76 -28.00 -15.50
C LEU A 57 8.28 -27.77 -14.08
N GLU A 58 8.90 -28.79 -13.46
CA GLU A 58 9.52 -28.66 -12.13
C GLU A 58 10.66 -27.63 -12.14
N THR A 59 11.52 -27.67 -13.16
CA THR A 59 12.59 -26.68 -13.34
C THR A 59 12.06 -25.27 -13.56
N GLN A 60 11.03 -25.08 -14.41
CA GLN A 60 10.37 -23.77 -14.57
C GLN A 60 9.74 -23.26 -13.28
N VAL A 61 9.10 -24.16 -12.51
CA VAL A 61 8.51 -23.81 -11.22
C VAL A 61 9.60 -23.39 -10.22
N GLU A 62 10.76 -24.05 -10.24
CA GLU A 62 11.89 -23.73 -9.37
C GLU A 62 12.55 -22.40 -9.76
N GLU A 63 12.73 -22.14 -11.06
CA GLU A 63 13.19 -20.84 -11.59
C GLU A 63 12.24 -19.69 -11.21
N LEU A 64 10.94 -19.90 -11.34
CA LEU A 64 9.92 -18.91 -10.95
C LEU A 64 9.91 -18.68 -9.44
N ARG A 65 10.07 -19.73 -8.63
CA ARG A 65 10.17 -19.60 -7.17
C ARG A 65 11.42 -18.83 -6.78
N GLU A 66 12.55 -19.08 -7.42
CA GLU A 66 13.79 -18.35 -7.18
C GLU A 66 13.65 -16.86 -7.59
N ALA A 67 13.01 -16.60 -8.74
CA ALA A 67 12.73 -15.25 -9.20
C ALA A 67 11.81 -14.49 -8.24
N LEU A 68 10.76 -15.16 -7.71
CA LEU A 68 9.86 -14.58 -6.72
C LEU A 68 10.58 -14.29 -5.39
N LEU A 69 11.41 -15.22 -4.91
CA LEU A 69 12.16 -15.03 -3.67
C LEU A 69 13.15 -13.85 -3.80
N ARG A 70 13.84 -13.75 -4.94
CA ARG A 70 14.72 -12.63 -5.26
C ARG A 70 13.95 -11.32 -5.32
N SER A 71 12.82 -11.29 -6.03
CA SER A 71 11.96 -10.10 -6.10
C SER A 71 11.45 -9.68 -4.72
N GLN A 72 11.09 -10.61 -3.86
CA GLN A 72 10.63 -10.31 -2.51
C GLN A 72 11.75 -9.71 -1.65
N ALA A 73 12.97 -10.24 -1.77
CA ALA A 73 14.14 -9.68 -1.11
C ALA A 73 14.47 -8.26 -1.61
N ASP A 74 14.38 -8.03 -2.93
CA ASP A 74 14.60 -6.71 -3.51
C ASP A 74 13.57 -5.69 -3.01
N LEU A 75 12.28 -6.07 -2.94
CA LEU A 75 11.23 -5.23 -2.36
C LEU A 75 11.50 -4.89 -0.90
N GLN A 76 11.92 -5.87 -0.09
CA GLN A 76 12.28 -5.62 1.31
C GLN A 76 13.49 -4.69 1.45
N ASN A 77 14.50 -4.83 0.59
CA ASN A 77 15.67 -3.96 0.58
C ASN A 77 15.30 -2.53 0.20
N VAL A 78 14.47 -2.35 -0.85
CA VAL A 78 13.97 -1.03 -1.27
C VAL A 78 13.14 -0.39 -0.16
N ARG A 79 12.24 -1.15 0.47
CA ARG A 79 11.42 -0.65 1.58
C ARG A 79 12.29 -0.17 2.75
N ARG A 80 13.25 -0.99 3.19
CA ARG A 80 14.16 -0.62 4.29
C ARG A 80 15.02 0.60 3.93
N ARG A 81 15.41 0.74 2.66
CA ARG A 81 16.13 1.93 2.18
C ARG A 81 15.24 3.16 2.21
N ALA A 82 14.02 3.06 1.69
CA ALA A 82 13.06 4.16 1.67
C ALA A 82 12.71 4.64 3.09
N GLU A 83 12.54 3.72 4.05
CA GLU A 83 12.33 4.06 5.46
C GLU A 83 13.48 4.91 6.02
N ARG A 84 14.73 4.51 5.76
CA ARG A 84 15.92 5.30 6.17
C ARG A 84 16.02 6.64 5.46
N ASP A 85 15.69 6.70 4.17
CA ASP A 85 15.73 7.94 3.40
C ASP A 85 14.68 8.93 3.91
N VAL A 86 13.49 8.44 4.29
CA VAL A 86 12.43 9.23 4.94
C VAL A 86 12.88 9.72 6.32
N GLU A 87 13.45 8.85 7.16
CA GLU A 87 14.00 9.26 8.46
C GLU A 87 15.09 10.34 8.33
N ASN A 88 16.02 10.17 7.38
CA ASN A 88 17.05 11.15 7.08
C ASN A 88 16.44 12.45 6.57
N ALA A 89 15.46 12.38 5.66
CA ALA A 89 14.77 13.55 5.17
C ALA A 89 14.10 14.31 6.32
N HIS A 90 13.41 13.63 7.24
CA HIS A 90 12.83 14.27 8.41
C HIS A 90 13.89 14.90 9.33
N LYS A 91 15.00 14.21 9.55
CA LYS A 91 16.09 14.69 10.42
C LYS A 91 16.79 15.93 9.85
N TYR A 92 16.97 15.98 8.53
CA TYR A 92 17.74 17.03 7.86
C TYR A 92 16.88 18.03 7.07
N ALA A 93 15.55 17.88 7.05
CA ALA A 93 14.63 18.73 6.28
C ALA A 93 14.78 20.22 6.61
N VAL A 94 14.98 20.54 7.90
CA VAL A 94 15.02 21.92 8.38
C VAL A 94 16.46 22.42 8.54
N GLU A 95 17.47 21.58 8.34
CA GLU A 95 18.88 21.94 8.62
C GLU A 95 19.32 23.16 7.80
N LYS A 96 19.05 23.17 6.49
CA LYS A 96 19.40 24.31 5.64
C LYS A 96 18.65 25.58 6.05
N PHE A 97 17.35 25.45 6.33
CA PHE A 97 16.53 26.58 6.73
C PHE A 97 17.02 27.21 8.05
N VAL A 98 17.33 26.39 9.06
CA VAL A 98 17.89 26.89 10.33
C VAL A 98 19.25 27.54 10.11
N LYS A 99 20.12 26.97 9.26
CA LYS A 99 21.41 27.59 8.92
C LYS A 99 21.24 28.98 8.29
N ASP A 100 20.29 29.14 7.38
CA ASP A 100 19.99 30.42 6.76
C ASP A 100 19.39 31.40 7.78
N LEU A 101 18.57 30.91 8.73
CA LEU A 101 17.98 31.72 9.81
C LEU A 101 19.04 32.23 10.81
N LEU A 102 20.11 31.46 11.06
CA LEU A 102 21.22 31.91 11.92
C LEU A 102 21.89 33.19 11.41
N ALA A 103 22.03 33.35 10.10
CA ALA A 103 22.61 34.57 9.52
C ALA A 103 21.68 35.79 9.74
N VAL A 104 20.37 35.58 9.71
CA VAL A 104 19.39 36.63 10.03
C VAL A 104 19.46 36.99 11.51
N LEU A 105 19.55 35.99 12.39
CA LEU A 105 19.71 36.20 13.83
C LEU A 105 20.96 37.03 14.15
N ASP A 106 22.12 36.65 13.61
CA ASP A 106 23.38 37.39 13.78
C ASP A 106 23.28 38.85 13.27
N SER A 107 22.58 39.06 12.15
CA SER A 107 22.34 40.42 11.64
C SER A 107 21.41 41.24 12.55
N MET A 108 20.43 40.60 13.20
CA MET A 108 19.54 41.25 14.15
C MET A 108 20.24 41.57 15.47
N ASP A 109 21.05 40.66 15.99
CA ASP A 109 21.90 40.88 17.17
C ASP A 109 22.76 42.13 16.98
N ARG A 110 23.48 42.19 15.84
CA ARG A 110 24.28 43.36 15.47
C ARG A 110 23.45 44.63 15.36
N ALA A 111 22.26 44.56 14.76
CA ALA A 111 21.38 45.71 14.63
C ALA A 111 20.92 46.24 16.00
N LEU A 112 20.65 45.35 16.96
CA LEU A 112 20.28 45.73 18.33
C LEU A 112 21.45 46.37 19.08
N GLU A 113 22.66 45.81 18.98
CA GLU A 113 23.87 46.40 19.58
C GLU A 113 24.14 47.83 19.06
N LEU A 114 23.96 48.05 17.74
CA LEU A 114 24.10 49.38 17.14
C LEU A 114 22.97 50.31 17.61
N ALA A 115 21.74 49.82 17.71
CA ALA A 115 20.59 50.63 18.11
C ALA A 115 20.72 51.12 19.58
N GLU A 116 21.28 50.30 20.47
CA GLU A 116 21.53 50.69 21.88
C GLU A 116 22.63 51.75 22.02
N THR A 117 23.60 51.77 21.10
CA THR A 117 24.75 52.68 21.14
C THR A 117 24.58 53.94 20.30
N THR A 118 23.57 53.99 19.43
CA THR A 118 23.30 55.12 18.54
C THR A 118 22.40 56.16 19.23
N GLU A 119 22.91 57.37 19.42
CA GLU A 119 22.10 58.48 19.93
C GLU A 119 20.98 58.87 18.95
N GLY A 120 19.77 59.02 19.46
CA GLY A 120 18.60 59.43 18.66
C GLY A 120 17.84 58.29 17.97
N PHE A 121 18.14 57.03 18.28
CA PHE A 121 17.37 55.89 17.81
C PHE A 121 15.96 55.86 18.44
N ASP A 122 14.95 55.46 17.66
CA ASP A 122 13.55 55.42 18.12
C ASP A 122 13.34 54.29 19.14
N ALA A 123 12.97 54.65 20.37
CA ALA A 123 12.74 53.72 21.47
C ALA A 123 11.60 52.71 21.18
N ALA A 124 10.55 53.13 20.48
CA ALA A 124 9.45 52.22 20.12
C ALA A 124 9.89 51.17 19.08
N MET A 125 10.77 51.57 18.17
CA MET A 125 11.36 50.67 17.18
C MET A 125 12.35 49.69 17.83
N LEU A 126 13.14 50.15 18.80
CA LEU A 126 14.06 49.31 19.58
C LEU A 126 13.28 48.26 20.39
N GLU A 127 12.22 48.68 21.08
CA GLU A 127 11.36 47.76 21.83
C GLU A 127 10.69 46.72 20.91
N GLY A 128 10.14 47.15 19.77
CA GLY A 128 9.50 46.24 18.82
C GLY A 128 10.47 45.23 18.20
N THR A 129 11.70 45.65 17.88
CA THR A 129 12.74 44.76 17.36
C THR A 129 13.23 43.79 18.42
N GLN A 130 13.42 44.21 19.67
CA GLN A 130 13.75 43.32 20.79
C GLN A 130 12.66 42.28 21.08
N MET A 131 11.38 42.66 20.98
CA MET A 131 10.27 41.73 21.18
C MET A 131 10.24 40.66 20.09
N THR A 132 10.52 41.05 18.84
CA THR A 132 10.61 40.11 17.71
C THR A 132 11.81 39.19 17.85
N HIS A 133 12.95 39.72 18.29
CA HIS A 133 14.16 38.95 18.53
C HIS A 133 13.97 37.86 19.61
N LYS A 134 13.19 38.13 20.66
CA LYS A 134 12.85 37.15 21.71
C LYS A 134 11.94 36.01 21.24
N LEU A 135 11.25 36.15 20.10
CA LEU A 135 10.37 35.11 19.55
C LEU A 135 11.10 34.10 18.66
N LEU A 136 12.28 34.47 18.17
CA LEU A 136 13.18 33.60 17.40
C LEU A 136 13.93 32.64 18.32
#